data_AF-A0A443RBS0-F1
#
_entry.id   AF-A0A443RBS0-F1
#
_cell.length_a   1.000
_cell.length_b   1.000
_cell.length_c   1.000
_cell.angle_alpha   90.00
_cell.angle_beta   90.00
_cell.angle_gamma   90.00
#
_symmetry.space_group_name_H-M   'P 1'
#
loop_
_entity.id
_entity.type
_entity.pdbx_description
1 polymer ?
#
loop_
_entity_poly.entity_id
_entity_poly.type
_entity_poly.pdbx_seq_one_letter_code
_entity_poly.pdbx_strand_id
1 'polypeptide(L)'
;MSEEASPSPNINRSVYGYVLLLLSNLSLIVYCIWAFVPDQVLIRLGLTYSPSKYWCLAIPVYCGVAIAVFALFIYPGIIFLLTKPLNSINTITDRHSKYNATNTNEVRLIASFREISPIFDLSIDEICRRIYIDEKLLNNELPNSDQ
;
A
#
# COMPACT_ATOMS: atom_id res chain seq x y z
N MET A 1 30.36 0.47 13.08
CA MET A 1 28.90 0.23 13.24
C MET A 1 28.16 0.91 12.09
N SER A 2 28.39 0.46 10.85
CA SER A 2 27.91 1.12 9.63
C SER A 2 27.55 0.16 8.49
N GLU A 3 27.67 -1.17 8.69
CA GLU A 3 27.36 -2.16 7.64
C GLU A 3 25.87 -2.55 7.59
N GLU A 4 25.05 -2.14 8.55
CA GLU A 4 23.67 -2.61 8.66
C GLU A 4 22.67 -1.93 7.71
N ALA A 5 23.04 -0.89 6.97
CA ALA A 5 22.13 -0.17 6.08
C ALA A 5 22.40 -0.39 4.58
N SER A 6 23.27 -1.35 4.22
CA SER A 6 23.45 -1.69 2.80
C SER A 6 22.25 -2.50 2.29
N PRO A 7 21.66 -2.12 1.13
CA PRO A 7 20.62 -2.90 0.45
C PRO A 7 21.18 -4.16 -0.23
N SER A 8 22.50 -4.39 -0.16
CA SER A 8 23.15 -5.56 -0.75
C SER A 8 22.68 -6.86 -0.07
N PRO A 9 22.47 -7.94 -0.83
CA PRO A 9 22.15 -9.25 -0.27
C PRO A 9 23.20 -9.65 0.77
N ASN A 10 22.75 -9.94 1.99
CA ASN A 10 23.63 -10.35 3.08
C ASN A 10 23.21 -11.75 3.54
N ILE A 11 24.17 -12.68 3.50
CA ILE A 11 23.99 -14.08 3.91
C ILE A 11 23.44 -14.16 5.34
N ASN A 12 23.94 -13.34 6.27
CA ASN A 12 23.50 -13.32 7.66
C ASN A 12 22.00 -13.01 7.79
N ARG A 13 21.44 -12.17 6.88
CA ARG A 13 19.99 -11.87 6.86
C ARG A 13 19.15 -13.04 6.35
N SER A 14 19.67 -13.81 5.39
CA SER A 14 18.94 -14.97 4.84
C SER A 14 18.84 -16.15 5.81
N VAL A 15 19.79 -16.29 6.74
CA VAL A 15 19.79 -17.37 7.73
C VAL A 15 18.56 -17.30 8.63
N TYR A 16 18.14 -16.10 9.06
CA TYR A 16 16.95 -15.95 9.91
C TYR A 16 15.68 -16.45 9.22
N GLY A 17 15.49 -16.08 7.94
CA GLY A 17 14.35 -16.56 7.16
C GLY A 17 14.37 -18.08 6.95
N TYR A 18 15.55 -18.64 6.71
CA TYR A 18 15.71 -20.09 6.56
C TYR A 18 15.42 -20.86 7.85
N VAL A 19 15.93 -20.40 8.99
CA VAL A 19 15.64 -21.00 10.30
C VAL A 19 14.16 -20.88 10.64
N LEU A 20 13.54 -19.73 10.36
CA LEU A 20 12.10 -19.52 10.57
C LEU A 20 11.27 -20.47 9.69
N LEU A 21 11.66 -20.69 8.44
CA LEU A 21 11.01 -21.64 7.54
C LEU A 21 11.07 -23.06 8.08
N LEU A 22 12.26 -23.52 8.51
CA LEU A 22 12.43 -24.86 9.09
C LEU A 22 11.59 -25.03 10.36
N LEU A 23 11.63 -24.04 11.25
CA LEU A 23 10.88 -24.08 12.51
C LEU A 23 9.37 -24.03 12.28
N SER A 24 8.90 -23.21 11.34
CA SER A 24 7.50 -23.12 10.96
C SER A 24 7.00 -24.44 10.37
N ASN A 25 7.78 -25.04 9.47
CA ASN A 25 7.42 -26.32 8.84
C ASN A 25 7.40 -27.47 9.86
N LEU A 26 8.40 -27.53 10.75
CA LEU A 26 8.42 -28.51 11.84
C LEU A 26 7.21 -28.35 12.77
N SER A 27 6.92 -27.11 13.17
CA SER A 27 5.77 -26.80 14.03
C SER A 27 4.45 -27.17 13.37
N LEU A 28 4.31 -26.93 12.05
CA LEU A 28 3.13 -27.31 11.27
C LEU A 28 2.95 -28.83 11.24
N ILE A 29 4.02 -29.60 11.03
CA ILE A 29 3.95 -31.06 11.03
C ILE A 29 3.51 -31.58 12.40
N VAL A 30 4.13 -31.09 13.49
CA VAL A 30 3.73 -31.46 14.86
C VAL A 30 2.28 -31.09 15.13
N TYR A 31 1.85 -29.92 14.68
CA TYR A 31 0.48 -29.46 14.80
C TYR A 31 -0.50 -30.38 14.05
N CYS A 32 -0.19 -30.77 12.81
CA CYS A 32 -1.02 -31.69 12.03
C CYS A 32 -1.10 -33.07 12.70
N ILE A 33 0.03 -33.61 13.18
CA ILE A 33 0.03 -34.89 13.91
C ILE A 33 -0.87 -34.77 15.14
N TRP A 34 -0.73 -33.70 15.93
CA TRP A 34 -1.58 -33.46 17.09
C TRP A 34 -3.06 -33.26 16.71
N ALA A 35 -3.36 -32.60 15.59
CA ALA A 35 -4.72 -32.33 15.13
C ALA A 35 -5.47 -33.60 14.71
N PHE A 36 -4.83 -34.46 13.90
CA PHE A 36 -5.49 -35.61 13.27
C PHE A 36 -5.43 -36.90 14.09
N VAL A 37 -4.46 -37.04 15.01
CA VAL A 37 -4.34 -38.25 15.83
C VAL A 37 -5.41 -38.22 16.94
N PRO A 38 -6.22 -39.29 17.11
CA PRO A 38 -7.22 -39.35 18.16
C PRO A 38 -6.60 -39.45 19.56
N ASP A 39 -7.28 -38.92 20.57
CA ASP A 39 -6.78 -38.83 21.95
C ASP A 39 -6.38 -40.17 22.55
N GLN A 40 -7.07 -41.25 22.18
CA GLN A 40 -6.76 -42.60 22.64
C GLN A 40 -5.35 -43.04 22.26
N VAL A 41 -4.86 -42.64 21.09
CA VAL A 41 -3.50 -42.95 20.61
C VAL A 41 -2.49 -42.06 21.34
N LEU A 42 -2.83 -40.80 21.58
CA LEU A 42 -1.98 -39.87 22.33
C LEU A 42 -1.78 -40.30 23.79
N ILE A 43 -2.85 -40.75 24.45
CA ILE A 43 -2.80 -41.26 25.83
C ILE A 43 -1.92 -42.51 25.90
N ARG A 44 -1.99 -43.41 24.91
CA ARG A 44 -1.09 -44.58 24.81
C ARG A 44 0.37 -44.19 24.60
N LEU A 45 0.63 -43.06 23.94
CA LEU A 45 1.95 -42.48 23.75
C LEU A 45 2.50 -41.78 25.02
N GLY A 46 1.71 -41.69 26.09
CA GLY A 46 2.09 -41.03 27.34
C GLY A 46 1.71 -39.54 27.42
N LEU A 47 0.99 -39.00 26.43
CA LEU A 47 0.49 -37.62 26.42
C LEU A 47 -0.90 -37.57 27.07
N THR A 48 -0.93 -37.61 28.40
CA THR A 48 -2.19 -37.71 29.18
C THR A 48 -2.94 -36.37 29.30
N TYR A 49 -2.26 -35.23 29.13
CA TYR A 49 -2.84 -33.90 29.30
C TYR A 49 -2.66 -33.05 28.05
N SER A 50 -3.53 -33.27 27.06
CA SER A 50 -3.61 -32.43 25.86
C SER A 50 -4.71 -31.38 26.02
N PRO A 51 -4.55 -30.15 25.50
CA PRO A 51 -5.66 -29.21 25.40
C PRO A 51 -6.77 -29.77 24.50
N SER A 52 -8.00 -29.30 24.68
CA SER A 52 -9.15 -29.73 23.87
C SER A 52 -8.87 -29.61 22.36
N LYS A 53 -9.28 -30.61 21.58
CA LYS A 53 -9.15 -30.62 20.11
C LYS A 53 -9.85 -29.44 19.43
N TYR A 54 -10.79 -28.78 20.11
CA TYR A 54 -11.39 -27.52 19.64
C TYR A 54 -10.33 -26.47 19.25
N TRP A 55 -9.20 -26.43 19.96
CA TRP A 55 -8.12 -25.49 19.67
C TRP A 55 -7.49 -25.70 18.28
N CYS A 56 -7.57 -26.92 17.73
CA CYS A 56 -7.15 -27.19 16.35
C CYS A 56 -7.95 -26.38 15.31
N LEU A 57 -9.21 -26.07 15.61
CA LEU A 57 -10.02 -25.22 14.74
C LEU A 57 -9.89 -23.75 15.14
N ALA A 58 -9.84 -23.47 16.43
CA ALA A 58 -9.78 -22.11 16.94
C ALA A 58 -8.51 -21.38 16.47
N ILE A 59 -7.33 -22.01 16.58
CA ILE A 59 -6.04 -21.38 16.22
C ILE A 59 -6.02 -20.85 14.78
N PRO A 60 -6.31 -21.65 13.73
CA PRO A 60 -6.29 -21.17 12.36
C PRO A 60 -7.38 -20.12 12.09
N VAL A 61 -8.56 -20.24 12.72
CA VAL A 61 -9.64 -19.26 12.58
C VAL A 61 -9.23 -17.92 13.18
N TYR A 62 -8.71 -17.90 14.41
CA TYR A 62 -8.23 -16.68 15.06
C TYR A 62 -7.04 -16.06 14.32
N CYS A 63 -6.10 -16.86 13.82
CA CYS A 63 -5.02 -16.36 12.98
C CYS A 63 -5.55 -15.72 11.70
N GLY A 64 -6.49 -16.36 11.01
CA GLY A 64 -7.12 -15.83 9.80
C GLY A 64 -7.86 -14.51 10.07
N VAL A 65 -8.65 -14.45 11.14
CA VAL A 65 -9.33 -13.22 11.58
C VAL A 65 -8.33 -12.13 11.94
N ALA A 66 -7.27 -12.45 12.68
CA ALA A 66 -6.24 -11.47 13.03
C ALA A 66 -5.53 -10.91 11.79
N ILE A 67 -5.17 -11.76 10.83
CA ILE A 67 -4.57 -11.34 9.55
C ILE A 67 -5.54 -10.47 8.77
N ALA A 68 -6.82 -10.86 8.66
CA ALA A 68 -7.83 -10.08 7.95
C ALA A 68 -8.06 -8.71 8.60
N VAL A 69 -8.17 -8.67 9.94
CA VAL A 69 -8.30 -7.42 10.70
C VAL A 69 -7.08 -6.53 10.50
N PHE A 70 -5.89 -7.11 10.56
CA PHE A 70 -4.66 -6.37 10.34
C PHE A 70 -4.57 -5.80 8.92
N ALA A 71 -4.83 -6.63 7.91
CA ALA A 71 -4.69 -6.24 6.51
C ALA A 71 -5.76 -5.24 6.04
N LEU A 72 -7.00 -5.36 6.52
CA LEU A 72 -8.12 -4.55 6.06
C LEU A 72 -8.35 -3.28 6.89
N PHE A 73 -8.05 -3.31 8.19
CA PHE A 73 -8.35 -2.20 9.07
C PHE A 73 -7.10 -1.53 9.62
N ILE A 74 -6.22 -2.31 10.25
CA ILE A 74 -5.07 -1.73 10.97
C ILE A 74 -4.07 -1.12 9.99
N TYR A 75 -3.66 -1.89 8.97
CA TYR A 75 -2.65 -1.45 8.02
C TYR A 75 -3.09 -0.22 7.20
N PRO A 76 -4.30 -0.22 6.57
CA PRO A 76 -4.82 0.98 5.92
C PRO A 76 -5.03 2.13 6.91
N GLY A 77 -5.51 1.85 8.13
CA GLY A 77 -5.69 2.87 9.17
C GLY A 77 -4.39 3.58 9.53
N ILE A 78 -3.29 2.84 9.69
CA ILE A 78 -1.95 3.42 9.93
C ILE A 78 -1.50 4.24 8.72
N ILE A 79 -1.70 3.74 7.50
CA ILE A 79 -1.37 4.50 6.29
C ILE A 79 -2.17 5.81 6.23
N PHE A 80 -3.46 5.78 6.55
CA PHE A 80 -4.31 6.99 6.59
C PHE A 80 -3.86 7.98 7.66
N LEU A 81 -3.37 7.50 8.80
CA LEU A 81 -2.84 8.37 9.86
C LEU A 81 -1.50 9.02 9.48
N LEU A 82 -0.65 8.31 8.73
CA LEU A 82 0.66 8.79 8.30
C LEU A 82 0.61 9.63 7.00
N THR A 83 -0.39 9.40 6.16
CA THR A 83 -0.55 10.10 4.88
C THR A 83 -1.26 11.44 5.09
N LYS A 84 -0.96 12.42 4.24
CA LYS A 84 -1.71 13.69 4.20
C LYS A 84 -3.20 13.43 3.95
N PRO A 85 -4.10 14.34 4.37
CA PRO A 85 -5.53 14.18 4.12
C PRO A 85 -5.77 13.96 2.62
N LEU A 86 -6.70 13.06 2.28
CA LEU A 86 -6.99 12.66 0.90
C LEU A 86 -7.32 13.83 -0.04
N ASN A 87 -7.83 14.93 0.52
CA ASN A 87 -8.14 16.15 -0.22
C ASN A 87 -6.94 17.09 -0.42
N SER A 88 -5.73 16.70 -0.01
CA SER A 88 -4.54 17.53 -0.21
C SER A 88 -3.96 17.29 -1.60
N ILE A 89 -3.83 18.36 -2.38
CA ILE A 89 -3.10 18.35 -3.66
C ILE A 89 -1.65 17.86 -3.49
N ASN A 90 -1.07 18.01 -2.29
CA ASN A 90 0.27 17.53 -1.97
C ASN A 90 0.41 16.00 -1.91
N THR A 91 -0.69 15.25 -2.01
CA THR A 91 -0.65 13.78 -2.16
C THR A 91 -0.32 13.39 -3.61
N ILE A 92 -0.64 14.26 -4.57
CA ILE A 92 -0.39 14.08 -6.01
C ILE A 92 0.86 14.85 -6.45
N THR A 93 1.14 15.97 -5.77
CA THR A 93 2.16 16.94 -6.18
C THR A 93 3.31 16.97 -5.18
N ASP A 94 4.54 16.89 -5.69
CA ASP A 94 5.75 16.92 -4.88
C ASP A 94 6.41 18.32 -4.90
N ARG A 95 7.49 18.50 -4.13
CA ARG A 95 8.21 19.78 -4.07
C ARG A 95 8.87 20.16 -5.41
N HIS A 96 9.19 19.19 -6.25
CA HIS A 96 9.85 19.43 -7.53
C HIS A 96 8.88 19.62 -8.69
N SER A 97 7.57 19.45 -8.47
CA SER A 97 6.56 19.66 -9.49
C SER A 97 6.51 21.13 -9.93
N LYS A 98 6.54 21.35 -11.24
CA LYS A 98 6.62 22.67 -11.87
C LYS A 98 5.30 23.02 -12.54
N TYR A 99 4.34 23.53 -11.77
CA TYR A 99 3.12 24.08 -12.36
C TYR A 99 3.42 25.32 -13.19
N ASN A 100 2.70 25.46 -14.29
CA ASN A 100 2.81 26.61 -15.17
C ASN A 100 2.54 27.88 -14.35
N ALA A 101 3.54 28.76 -14.21
CA ALA A 101 3.41 30.05 -13.57
C ALA A 101 2.65 30.99 -14.51
N THR A 102 1.37 30.73 -14.72
CA THR A 102 0.49 31.44 -15.67
C THR A 102 0.31 32.93 -15.35
N ASN A 103 0.88 33.43 -14.25
CA ASN A 103 0.80 34.84 -13.84
C ASN A 103 2.13 35.60 -13.79
N THR A 104 3.27 34.99 -14.11
CA THR A 104 4.52 35.76 -14.18
C THR A 104 4.75 36.20 -15.62
N ASN A 105 4.44 37.47 -15.92
CA ASN A 105 4.64 38.09 -17.23
C ASN A 105 6.04 37.82 -17.82
N GLU A 106 7.04 37.62 -16.97
CA GLU A 106 8.42 37.28 -17.34
C GLU A 106 8.56 35.90 -18.02
N VAL A 107 7.85 34.87 -17.55
CA VAL A 107 7.92 33.52 -18.13
C VAL A 107 7.29 33.50 -19.52
N ARG A 108 6.20 34.26 -19.70
CA ARG A 108 5.49 34.38 -20.98
C ARG A 108 6.31 35.17 -22.01
N LEU A 109 7.05 36.19 -21.57
CA LEU A 109 8.04 36.92 -22.38
C LEU A 109 9.21 36.03 -22.80
N ILE A 110 9.78 35.24 -21.88
CA ILE A 110 10.87 34.31 -22.18
C ILE A 110 10.39 33.19 -23.13
N ALA A 111 9.17 32.69 -22.94
CA ALA A 111 8.55 31.72 -23.84
C ALA A 111 8.26 32.29 -25.22
N SER A 112 7.95 33.59 -25.34
CA SER A 112 7.81 34.27 -26.64
C SER A 112 9.15 34.50 -27.33
N PHE A 113 10.24 34.60 -26.58
CA PHE A 113 11.59 34.82 -27.11
C PHE A 113 12.31 33.52 -27.49
N ARG A 114 11.89 32.39 -26.91
CA ARG A 114 12.38 31.05 -27.27
C ARG A 114 11.44 30.40 -28.29
N GLU A 115 11.99 29.77 -29.32
CA GLU A 115 11.21 28.98 -30.30
C GLU A 115 10.53 27.75 -29.67
N ILE A 116 10.96 27.33 -28.48
CA ILE A 116 10.43 26.18 -27.75
C ILE A 116 9.97 26.64 -26.37
N SER A 117 8.69 26.45 -26.08
CA SER A 117 8.09 26.74 -24.78
C SER A 117 8.71 25.88 -23.67
N PRO A 118 8.90 26.43 -22.45
CA PRO A 118 9.37 25.66 -21.31
C PRO A 118 8.39 24.52 -20.94
N ILE A 119 8.94 23.41 -20.42
CA ILE A 119 8.17 22.26 -19.95
C ILE A 119 7.64 22.54 -18.54
N PHE A 120 6.34 22.33 -18.36
CA PHE A 120 5.64 22.43 -17.07
C PHE A 120 4.75 21.20 -16.87
N ASP A 121 4.54 20.85 -15.61
CA ASP A 121 3.58 19.82 -15.23
C ASP A 121 2.17 20.39 -15.33
N LEU A 122 1.27 19.66 -16.00
CA LEU A 122 -0.15 19.94 -15.96
C LEU A 122 -0.77 19.14 -14.81
N SER A 123 -1.63 19.78 -14.04
CA SER A 123 -2.43 19.10 -13.04
C SER A 123 -3.44 18.16 -13.68
N ILE A 124 -3.80 17.09 -12.97
CA ILE A 124 -4.72 16.06 -13.47
C ILE A 124 -6.08 16.67 -13.82
N ASP A 125 -6.55 17.68 -13.07
CA ASP A 125 -7.80 18.38 -13.38
C ASP A 125 -7.74 19.08 -14.74
N GLU A 126 -6.61 19.73 -15.07
CA GLU A 126 -6.47 20.45 -16.32
C GLU A 126 -6.32 19.50 -17.50
N ILE A 127 -5.60 18.39 -17.33
CA ILE A 127 -5.54 17.31 -18.32
C ILE A 127 -6.94 16.74 -18.58
N CYS A 128 -7.67 16.39 -17.51
CA CYS A 128 -9.01 15.83 -17.63
C CYS A 128 -9.96 16.81 -18.34
N ARG A 129 -9.90 18.11 -17.99
CA ARG A 129 -10.69 19.14 -18.65
C ARG A 129 -10.35 19.25 -20.14
N ARG A 130 -9.06 19.31 -20.50
CA ARG A 130 -8.63 19.46 -21.91
C ARG A 130 -8.94 18.24 -22.77
N ILE A 131 -8.83 17.03 -22.20
CA ILE A 131 -9.01 15.77 -22.95
C ILE A 131 -10.48 15.36 -23.01
N TYR A 132 -11.22 15.47 -21.90
CA TYR A 132 -12.57 14.93 -21.80
C TYR A 132 -13.68 15.97 -21.92
N ILE A 133 -13.40 17.25 -21.66
CA ILE A 133 -14.40 18.32 -21.79
C ILE A 133 -14.11 19.06 -23.10
N ASP A 134 -14.91 18.80 -24.12
CA ASP A 134 -14.89 19.59 -25.35
C ASP A 134 -15.37 21.01 -25.02
N GLU A 135 -14.49 22.02 -25.14
CA GLU A 135 -14.83 23.42 -24.88
C GLU A 135 -16.04 23.88 -25.70
N LYS A 136 -16.33 23.23 -26.84
CA LYS A 136 -17.52 23.52 -27.64
C LYS A 136 -18.84 23.18 -26.94
N LEU A 137 -18.86 22.17 -26.07
CA LEU A 137 -20.05 21.80 -25.30
C LEU A 137 -20.29 22.79 -24.16
N LEU A 138 -19.22 23.29 -23.55
CA LEU A 138 -19.30 24.24 -22.44
C LEU A 138 -19.75 25.64 -22.91
N ASN A 139 -19.34 26.04 -24.12
CA ASN A 139 -19.73 27.33 -24.72
C ASN A 139 -21.16 27.34 -25.32
N ASN A 140 -21.78 26.18 -25.52
CA ASN A 140 -23.17 26.06 -26.02
C ASN A 140 -24.22 25.97 -24.89
N GLU A 141 -23.81 25.70 -23.65
CA GLU A 141 -24.70 25.54 -22.49
C GLU A 141 -24.83 26.83 -21.63
N LEU A 142 -24.14 27.91 -22.00
CA LEU A 142 -24.39 29.23 -21.42
C LEU A 142 -25.49 29.92 -22.26
N PRO A 143 -26.77 29.92 -21.84
CA PRO A 143 -27.73 30.83 -22.43
C PRO A 143 -27.21 32.25 -22.18
N ASN A 144 -27.13 33.05 -23.26
CA ASN A 144 -26.93 34.49 -23.21
C ASN A 144 -27.78 35.10 -22.09
N SER A 145 -27.20 35.30 -20.92
CA SER A 145 -27.82 36.02 -19.81
C SER A 145 -27.40 37.50 -19.83
N ASP A 146 -27.21 38.03 -21.04
CA ASP A 146 -26.96 39.44 -21.34
C ASP A 146 -27.80 39.84 -22.57
N GLN A 147 -29.12 39.76 -22.41
CA GLN A 147 -30.12 40.59 -23.12
C GLN A 147 -31.21 40.99 -22.14
#